data_AF-A0A7W5G9V9-F1
#
_entry.id   AF-A0A7W5G9V9-F1
#
_cell.length_a   1.000
_cell.length_b   1.000
_cell.length_c   1.000
_cell.angle_alpha   90.00
_cell.angle_beta   90.00
_cell.angle_gamma   90.00
#
_symmetry.space_group_name_H-M   'P 1'
#
loop_
_entity.id
_entity.type
_entity.pdbx_description
1 polymer ?
#
loop_
_entity_poly.entity_id
_entity_poly.type
_entity_poly.pdbx_seq_one_letter_code
_entity_poly.pdbx_strand_id
1 'polypeptide(L)'
;MQPYLQYIILLGAVVIVGGLVMPRKKQEVVTRPKSMENMENALEQFMENMEKDNEELVLLVKNAQEESKSDAVRKEQRIAQLEARCEQLTEQLQDTLTKVSKSGSLSAIEYAQHTSSDSNQTQFPVPSQQEAMHILDAQVEAETDKQSIQSRYKDLFSLYEQGKSIEIISKKLGMNKGEVQLIIQLSKQEEASRA
;
A
#
# COMPACT_ATOMS: atom_id res chain seq x y z
N MET A 1 4.73 -63.24 -71.42
CA MET A 1 4.94 -63.83 -70.08
C MET A 1 6.20 -63.18 -69.50
N GLN A 2 6.23 -62.30 -68.50
CA GLN A 2 5.27 -61.79 -67.51
C GLN A 2 5.74 -60.35 -67.14
N PRO A 3 5.03 -59.27 -67.52
CA PRO A 3 5.44 -57.90 -67.17
C PRO A 3 5.40 -57.64 -65.66
N TYR A 4 4.73 -58.51 -64.89
CA TYR A 4 4.64 -58.44 -63.43
C TYR A 4 6.01 -58.54 -62.73
N LEU A 5 6.98 -59.27 -63.28
CA LEU A 5 8.33 -59.37 -62.67
C LEU A 5 9.09 -58.04 -62.72
N GLN A 6 8.94 -57.25 -63.79
CA GLN A 6 9.57 -55.93 -63.89
C GLN A 6 8.95 -54.93 -62.91
N TYR A 7 7.62 -54.95 -62.73
CA TYR A 7 6.96 -54.10 -61.74
C TYR A 7 7.37 -54.44 -60.31
N ILE A 8 7.56 -55.73 -59.98
CA ILE A 8 8.02 -56.17 -58.65
C ILE A 8 9.46 -55.68 -58.39
N ILE A 9 10.35 -55.77 -59.38
CA ILE A 9 11.74 -55.28 -59.26
C ILE A 9 11.77 -53.76 -59.08
N LEU A 10 10.93 -53.02 -59.83
CA LEU A 10 10.85 -51.57 -59.75
C LEU A 10 10.26 -51.10 -58.41
N LEU A 11 9.20 -51.76 -57.93
CA LEU A 11 8.61 -51.50 -56.61
C LEU A 11 9.60 -51.80 -55.48
N GLY A 12 10.33 -52.92 -55.58
CA GLY A 12 11.36 -53.31 -54.62
C GLY A 12 12.51 -52.29 -54.55
N ALA A 13 12.97 -51.79 -55.69
CA ALA A 13 14.01 -50.75 -55.75
C ALA A 13 13.56 -49.46 -55.04
N VAL A 14 12.31 -49.03 -55.22
CA VAL A 14 11.76 -47.84 -54.55
C VAL A 14 11.67 -48.04 -53.04
N VAL A 15 11.26 -49.22 -52.56
CA VAL A 15 11.20 -49.53 -51.12
C VAL A 15 12.60 -49.55 -50.49
N ILE A 16 13.60 -50.09 -51.18
CA ILE A 16 14.99 -50.12 -50.69
C ILE A 16 15.56 -48.71 -50.60
N VAL A 17 15.37 -47.89 -51.63
CA VAL A 17 15.81 -46.49 -51.63
C VAL A 17 15.06 -45.69 -50.56
N GLY A 18 13.75 -45.90 -50.43
CA GLY A 18 12.94 -45.29 -49.38
C GLY A 18 13.42 -45.67 -47.97
N GLY A 19 13.77 -46.93 -47.74
CA GLY A 19 14.32 -47.39 -46.46
C GLY A 19 15.74 -46.90 -46.16
N LEU A 20 16.54 -46.63 -47.20
CA LEU A 20 17.90 -46.11 -47.04
C LEU A 20 17.93 -44.58 -46.84
N VAL A 21 17.00 -43.87 -47.49
CA VAL A 21 16.81 -42.42 -47.34
C VAL A 21 16.03 -42.09 -46.06
N MET A 22 15.29 -43.05 -45.49
CA MET A 22 14.62 -42.86 -44.22
C MET A 22 15.65 -42.93 -43.07
N PRO A 23 16.05 -41.80 -42.44
CA PRO A 23 16.87 -41.86 -41.24
C PRO A 23 16.07 -42.61 -40.19
N ARG A 24 16.56 -43.79 -39.80
CA ARG A 24 15.97 -44.61 -38.74
C ARG A 24 15.86 -43.73 -37.49
N LYS A 25 14.66 -43.19 -37.23
CA LYS A 25 14.36 -42.51 -35.97
C LYS A 25 14.55 -43.54 -34.88
N LYS A 26 15.68 -43.45 -34.19
CA LYS A 26 16.01 -44.30 -33.05
C LYS A 26 14.91 -44.09 -32.02
N GLN A 27 14.19 -45.17 -31.80
CA GLN A 27 13.35 -45.46 -30.66
C GLN A 27 13.88 -44.77 -29.40
N GLU A 28 13.00 -44.03 -28.76
CA GLU A 28 13.18 -43.06 -27.68
C GLU A 28 13.51 -43.71 -26.33
N VAL A 29 14.54 -44.58 -26.29
CA VAL A 29 14.89 -45.39 -25.10
C VAL A 29 16.28 -45.02 -24.53
N VAL A 30 17.01 -44.08 -25.13
CA VAL A 30 18.42 -43.76 -24.76
C VAL A 30 18.63 -42.33 -24.23
N THR A 31 17.57 -41.57 -23.92
CA THR A 31 17.67 -40.24 -23.27
C THR A 31 17.45 -40.27 -21.76
N ARG A 32 17.22 -41.44 -21.16
CA ARG A 32 17.02 -41.59 -19.71
C ARG A 32 18.24 -41.21 -18.84
N PRO A 33 19.49 -41.63 -19.15
CA PRO A 33 20.63 -41.29 -18.30
C PRO A 33 20.98 -39.80 -18.34
N LYS A 34 20.89 -39.15 -19.51
CA LYS A 34 21.09 -37.70 -19.62
C LYS A 34 19.98 -36.90 -18.95
N SER A 35 18.74 -37.40 -18.95
CA SER A 35 17.63 -36.76 -18.23
C SER A 35 17.80 -36.85 -16.73
N MET A 36 18.34 -37.96 -16.21
CA MET A 36 18.69 -38.12 -14.79
C MET A 36 19.85 -37.20 -14.38
N GLU A 37 20.92 -37.13 -15.17
CA GLU A 37 22.06 -36.21 -14.92
C GLU A 37 21.63 -34.73 -14.97
N ASN A 38 20.80 -34.35 -15.95
CA ASN A 38 20.25 -32.99 -16.03
C ASN A 38 19.30 -32.68 -14.85
N MET A 39 18.61 -33.69 -14.31
CA MET A 39 17.76 -33.55 -13.14
C MET A 39 18.59 -33.43 -11.86
N GLU A 40 19.68 -34.20 -11.74
CA GLU A 40 20.65 -34.11 -10.64
C GLU A 40 21.31 -32.73 -10.62
N ASN A 41 21.80 -32.23 -11.76
CA ASN A 41 22.37 -30.89 -11.87
C ASN A 41 21.35 -29.79 -11.53
N ALA A 42 20.08 -29.95 -11.93
CA ALA A 42 19.02 -29.01 -11.57
C ALA A 42 18.70 -29.04 -10.06
N LEU A 43 18.82 -30.21 -9.42
CA LEU A 43 18.60 -30.38 -7.99
C LEU A 43 19.77 -29.79 -7.19
N GLU A 44 21.02 -30.00 -7.62
CA GLU A 44 22.19 -29.35 -7.03
C GLU A 44 22.09 -27.83 -7.12
N GLN A 45 21.72 -27.29 -8.28
CA GLN A 45 21.50 -25.86 -8.45
C GLN A 45 20.34 -25.34 -7.58
N PHE A 46 19.27 -26.12 -7.44
CA PHE A 46 18.16 -25.77 -6.55
C PHE A 46 18.57 -25.78 -5.08
N MET A 47 19.36 -26.77 -4.65
CA MET A 47 19.89 -26.82 -3.28
C MET A 47 20.81 -25.64 -2.98
N GLU A 48 21.70 -25.29 -3.91
CA GLU A 48 22.59 -24.14 -3.76
C GLU A 48 21.79 -22.83 -3.65
N ASN A 49 20.75 -22.66 -4.48
CA ASN A 49 19.87 -21.50 -4.38
C ASN A 49 19.07 -21.50 -3.07
N MET A 50 18.54 -22.65 -2.63
CA MET A 50 17.77 -22.74 -1.38
C MET A 50 18.62 -22.46 -0.15
N GLU A 51 19.90 -22.85 -0.15
CA GLU A 51 20.83 -22.53 0.93
C GLU A 51 21.07 -21.02 1.00
N LYS A 52 21.32 -20.37 -0.15
CA LYS A 52 21.47 -18.91 -0.24
C LYS A 52 20.20 -18.18 0.20
N ASP A 53 19.03 -18.63 -0.23
CA ASP A 53 17.75 -18.04 0.16
C ASP A 53 17.52 -18.17 1.66
N ASN A 54 17.92 -19.28 2.28
CA ASN A 54 17.82 -19.46 3.73
C ASN A 54 18.77 -18.52 4.48
N GLU A 55 20.02 -18.40 4.03
CA GLU A 55 20.97 -17.43 4.61
C GLU A 55 20.46 -15.99 4.49
N GLU A 56 19.90 -15.62 3.33
CA GLU A 56 19.33 -14.29 3.10
C GLU A 56 18.13 -14.04 4.01
N LEU A 57 17.21 -15.00 4.15
CA LEU A 57 16.06 -14.90 5.05
C LEU A 57 16.49 -14.73 6.50
N VAL A 58 17.48 -15.50 6.95
CA VAL A 58 18.01 -15.38 8.31
C VAL A 58 18.62 -14.00 8.54
N LEU A 59 19.39 -13.49 7.58
CA LEU A 59 19.98 -12.15 7.65
C LEU A 59 18.91 -11.06 7.65
N LEU A 60 17.87 -11.20 6.81
CA LEU A 60 16.76 -10.26 6.73
C LEU A 60 15.98 -10.22 8.05
N VAL A 61 15.68 -11.38 8.64
CA VAL A 61 15.01 -11.47 9.94
C VAL A 61 15.86 -10.84 11.04
N LYS A 62 17.17 -11.10 11.04
CA LYS A 62 18.09 -10.49 12.01
C LYS A 62 18.10 -8.97 11.89
N ASN A 63 18.20 -8.44 10.67
CA ASN A 63 18.17 -7.00 10.42
C ASN A 63 16.82 -6.38 10.82
N ALA A 64 15.70 -7.01 10.45
CA ALA A 64 14.37 -6.56 10.84
C ALA A 64 14.16 -6.57 12.36
N GLN A 65 14.74 -7.55 13.06
CA GLN A 65 14.72 -7.61 14.52
C GLN A 65 15.55 -6.47 15.15
N GLU A 66 16.73 -6.19 14.61
CA GLU A 66 17.58 -5.09 15.07
C GLU A 66 16.92 -3.72 14.85
N GLU A 67 16.34 -3.50 13.67
CA GLU A 67 15.58 -2.29 13.34
C GLU A 67 14.37 -2.14 14.27
N SER A 68 13.59 -3.21 14.47
CA SER A 68 12.45 -3.22 15.39
C SER A 68 12.86 -2.88 16.82
N LYS A 69 14.00 -3.40 17.29
CA LYS A 69 14.54 -3.09 18.62
C LYS A 69 14.98 -1.63 18.72
N SER A 70 15.66 -1.11 17.70
CA SER A 70 16.05 0.31 17.62
C SER A 70 14.83 1.23 17.66
N ASP A 71 13.80 0.91 16.87
CA ASP A 71 12.55 1.66 16.82
C ASP A 71 11.79 1.60 18.14
N ALA A 72 11.76 0.46 18.81
CA ALA A 72 11.16 0.32 20.13
C ALA A 72 11.86 1.24 21.15
N VAL A 73 13.20 1.26 21.18
CA VAL A 73 13.98 2.15 22.05
C VAL A 73 13.70 3.62 21.74
N ARG A 74 13.64 4.00 20.46
CA ARG A 74 13.35 5.38 20.05
C ARG A 74 11.95 5.82 20.48
N LYS A 75 10.96 4.94 20.35
CA LYS A 75 9.58 5.20 20.79
C LYS A 75 9.51 5.33 22.31
N GLU A 76 10.20 4.45 23.04
CA GLU A 76 10.29 4.50 24.51
C GLU A 76 10.89 5.82 25.00
N GLN A 77 11.98 6.29 24.36
CA GLN A 77 12.57 7.59 24.68
C GLN A 77 11.60 8.75 24.46
N ARG A 78 10.78 8.68 23.39
CA ARG A 78 9.76 9.71 23.12
C ARG A 78 8.63 9.66 24.15
N ILE A 79 8.20 8.46 24.56
CA ILE A 79 7.21 8.29 25.62
C ILE A 79 7.75 8.89 26.92
N ALA A 80 8.96 8.54 27.33
CA ALA A 80 9.59 9.10 28.53
C ALA A 80 9.70 10.63 28.51
N GLN A 81 10.02 11.23 27.35
CA GLN A 81 10.01 12.70 27.21
C GLN A 81 8.62 13.32 27.33
N LEU A 82 7.60 12.65 26.80
CA LEU A 82 6.21 13.12 26.91
C LEU A 82 5.71 13.00 28.36
N GLU A 83 6.03 11.90 29.03
CA GLU A 83 5.70 11.70 30.45
C GLU A 83 6.34 12.79 31.32
N ALA A 84 7.63 13.10 31.11
CA ALA A 84 8.30 14.17 31.84
C ALA A 84 7.66 15.55 31.61
N ARG A 85 7.22 15.85 30.37
CA ARG A 85 6.50 17.11 30.07
C ARG A 85 5.14 17.15 30.74
N CYS A 86 4.41 16.04 30.73
CA CYS A 86 3.12 15.93 31.40
C CYS A 86 3.26 16.12 32.91
N GLU A 87 4.29 15.55 33.53
CA GLU A 87 4.60 15.75 34.94
C GLU A 87 4.90 17.22 35.24
N GLN A 88 5.75 17.87 34.44
CA GLN A 88 6.05 19.29 34.58
C GLN A 88 4.80 20.19 34.43
N LEU A 89 3.93 19.90 33.46
CA LEU A 89 2.68 20.64 33.28
C LEU A 89 1.74 20.44 34.48
N THR A 90 1.67 19.22 35.00
CA THR A 90 0.87 18.89 36.18
C THR A 90 1.39 19.64 37.41
N GLU A 91 2.70 19.70 37.61
CA GLU A 91 3.34 20.47 38.67
C GLU A 91 3.04 21.98 38.54
N GLN A 92 3.16 22.56 37.35
CA GLN A 92 2.83 23.97 37.09
C GLN A 92 1.36 24.30 37.36
N LEU A 93 0.45 23.39 36.99
CA LEU A 93 -0.98 23.54 37.28
C LEU A 93 -1.23 23.47 38.79
N GLN A 94 -0.58 22.57 39.51
CA GLN A 94 -0.72 22.45 40.95
C GLN A 94 -0.13 23.66 41.69
N ASP A 95 1.01 24.19 41.23
CA ASP A 95 1.60 25.43 41.71
C ASP A 95 0.69 26.64 41.48
N THR A 96 0.09 26.73 40.30
CA THR A 96 -0.85 27.81 39.98
C THR A 96 -2.11 27.67 40.82
N LEU A 97 -2.66 26.47 40.96
CA LEU A 97 -3.84 26.20 41.79
C LEU A 97 -3.58 26.51 43.26
N THR A 98 -2.41 26.15 43.81
CA THR A 98 -2.06 26.47 45.19
C THR A 98 -1.81 27.96 45.40
N LYS A 99 -1.20 28.66 44.44
CA LYS A 99 -1.05 30.13 44.47
C LYS A 99 -2.40 30.84 44.37
N VAL A 100 -3.28 30.43 43.46
CA VAL A 100 -4.65 30.95 43.33
C VAL A 100 -5.48 30.63 44.57
N SER A 101 -5.36 29.45 45.16
CA SER A 101 -6.08 29.10 46.40
C SER A 101 -5.60 29.93 47.60
N LYS A 102 -4.30 30.25 47.67
CA LYS A 102 -3.73 31.13 48.70
C LYS A 102 -4.04 32.61 48.47
N SER A 103 -4.23 33.02 47.21
CA SER A 103 -4.52 34.41 46.83
C SER A 103 -6.02 34.70 46.60
N GLY A 104 -6.85 33.67 46.45
CA GLY A 104 -8.23 33.70 45.99
C GLY A 104 -9.27 33.89 47.09
N SER A 105 -8.88 34.41 48.26
CA SER A 105 -9.85 34.82 49.29
C SER A 105 -10.46 36.21 49.04
N LEU A 106 -10.17 36.90 47.92
CA LEU A 106 -10.60 38.30 47.71
C LEU A 106 -11.10 38.73 46.32
N SER A 107 -11.24 37.87 45.28
CA SER A 107 -11.53 38.41 43.92
C SER A 107 -12.39 37.53 42.99
N ALA A 108 -13.53 37.00 43.46
CA ALA A 108 -14.39 36.12 42.66
C ALA A 108 -15.86 36.59 42.48
N ILE A 109 -16.16 37.90 42.49
CA ILE A 109 -17.56 38.38 42.33
C ILE A 109 -17.79 39.29 41.08
N GLU A 110 -16.81 39.54 40.20
CA GLU A 110 -16.95 40.64 39.22
C GLU A 110 -16.86 40.29 37.73
N TYR A 111 -17.23 39.07 37.30
CA TYR A 111 -17.17 38.70 35.86
C TYR A 111 -18.37 37.87 35.36
N ALA A 112 -19.60 38.22 35.73
CA ALA A 112 -20.79 37.49 35.27
C ALA A 112 -21.91 38.35 34.66
N GLN A 113 -21.64 39.58 34.17
CA GLN A 113 -22.77 40.48 33.83
C GLN A 113 -22.62 41.43 32.64
N HIS A 114 -21.92 41.10 31.56
CA HIS A 114 -22.08 41.85 30.30
C HIS A 114 -21.72 41.02 29.07
N THR A 115 -22.71 40.42 28.41
CA THR A 115 -22.84 40.34 26.93
C THR A 115 -24.20 39.71 26.57
N SER A 116 -25.25 40.53 26.60
CA SER A 116 -26.50 40.25 25.88
C SER A 116 -26.96 41.55 25.25
N SER A 117 -27.32 41.48 23.97
CA SER A 117 -28.07 42.49 23.21
C SER A 117 -27.26 43.67 22.68
N ASP A 118 -26.85 43.61 21.41
CA ASP A 118 -27.37 44.62 20.48
C ASP A 118 -27.37 44.12 19.03
N SER A 119 -28.46 44.46 18.37
CA SER A 119 -28.86 44.06 17.02
C SER A 119 -29.03 45.34 16.24
N ASN A 120 -28.22 45.57 15.20
CA ASN A 120 -28.60 46.56 14.19
C ASN A 120 -28.02 46.27 12.81
N GLN A 121 -28.94 46.24 11.84
CA GLN A 121 -28.70 46.15 10.40
C GLN A 121 -27.97 47.40 9.90
N THR A 122 -27.21 47.29 8.80
CA THR A 122 -27.47 47.97 7.51
C THR A 122 -26.18 48.15 6.68
N GLN A 123 -26.31 47.86 5.37
CA GLN A 123 -25.57 48.39 4.19
C GLN A 123 -24.39 47.61 3.57
N PHE A 124 -24.72 46.99 2.44
CA PHE A 124 -23.85 46.74 1.28
C PHE A 124 -23.16 48.02 0.78
N PRO A 125 -21.95 47.88 0.22
CA PRO A 125 -21.77 48.28 -1.18
C PRO A 125 -20.99 47.26 -2.00
N VAL A 126 -21.57 46.87 -3.13
CA VAL A 126 -20.88 46.23 -4.27
C VAL A 126 -20.27 47.36 -5.11
N PRO A 127 -19.04 47.20 -5.63
CA PRO A 127 -18.85 47.53 -7.04
C PRO A 127 -18.14 46.44 -7.82
N SER A 128 -18.53 46.40 -9.09
CA SER A 128 -18.44 45.34 -10.05
C SER A 128 -17.06 45.15 -10.70
N GLN A 129 -16.84 43.89 -11.07
CA GLN A 129 -16.09 43.33 -12.21
C GLN A 129 -15.61 44.33 -13.28
N GLN A 130 -14.33 44.24 -13.69
CA GLN A 130 -13.95 43.66 -15.00
C GLN A 130 -12.42 43.73 -15.26
N GLU A 131 -11.88 42.55 -15.61
CA GLU A 131 -10.84 42.29 -16.64
C GLU A 131 -9.38 42.77 -16.42
N ALA A 132 -8.47 41.84 -16.09
CA ALA A 132 -7.70 41.09 -17.11
C ALA A 132 -6.43 40.42 -16.53
N MET A 133 -6.41 39.08 -16.65
CA MET A 133 -5.26 38.19 -16.88
C MET A 133 -4.08 38.06 -15.89
N HIS A 134 -3.64 36.81 -15.75
CA HIS A 134 -2.42 36.29 -15.06
C HIS A 134 -2.61 36.17 -13.54
N ILE A 135 -2.63 34.99 -12.89
CA ILE A 135 -1.80 33.77 -13.01
C ILE A 135 -2.64 32.59 -12.50
N LEU A 136 -2.59 31.45 -13.20
CA LEU A 136 -3.09 30.16 -12.72
C LEU A 136 -2.16 29.68 -11.59
N ASP A 137 -2.55 29.98 -10.36
CA ASP A 137 -2.00 29.32 -9.18
C ASP A 137 -3.15 28.78 -8.32
N ALA A 138 -2.88 27.63 -7.74
CA ALA A 138 -3.85 26.74 -7.13
C ALA A 138 -4.54 27.37 -5.90
N GLN A 139 -5.79 27.78 -6.06
CA GLN A 139 -6.72 27.93 -4.94
C GLN A 139 -7.50 26.63 -4.77
N VAL A 140 -6.95 25.74 -3.93
CA VAL A 140 -7.74 24.77 -3.18
C VAL A 140 -8.47 25.58 -2.11
N GLU A 141 -9.57 26.21 -2.49
CA GLU A 141 -10.44 26.94 -1.58
C GLU A 141 -11.45 25.95 -0.98
N ALA A 142 -11.45 25.95 0.35
CA ALA A 142 -12.22 25.05 1.18
C ALA A 142 -13.72 25.33 1.07
N GLU A 143 -14.41 24.57 0.22
CA GLU A 143 -15.84 24.28 0.39
C GLU A 143 -16.00 23.00 1.21
N THR A 144 -15.69 23.09 2.51
CA THR A 144 -16.06 22.08 3.49
C THR A 144 -17.46 22.34 4.01
N ASP A 145 -18.46 21.76 3.36
CA ASP A 145 -19.59 21.18 4.09
C ASP A 145 -20.34 20.12 3.25
N LYS A 146 -20.42 18.89 3.77
CA LYS A 146 -21.21 17.73 3.28
C LYS A 146 -20.70 16.89 2.11
N GLN A 147 -19.42 16.94 1.73
CA GLN A 147 -18.88 15.89 0.84
C GLN A 147 -18.58 14.62 1.65
N SER A 148 -19.25 13.51 1.32
CA SER A 148 -19.05 12.22 1.99
C SER A 148 -17.61 11.74 1.84
N ILE A 149 -17.14 10.88 2.76
CA ILE A 149 -15.80 10.29 2.72
C ILE A 149 -15.59 9.54 1.40
N GLN A 150 -16.65 8.90 0.87
CA GLN A 150 -16.63 8.28 -0.46
C GLN A 150 -16.39 9.28 -1.59
N SER A 151 -16.93 10.50 -1.50
CA SER A 151 -16.76 11.53 -2.54
C SER A 151 -15.33 12.07 -2.57
N ARG A 152 -14.69 12.25 -1.40
CA ARG A 152 -13.29 12.71 -1.31
C ARG A 152 -12.29 11.68 -1.83
N TYR A 153 -12.60 10.39 -1.66
CA TYR A 153 -11.72 9.29 -2.03
C TYR A 153 -12.29 8.44 -3.18
N LYS A 154 -12.97 9.08 -4.14
CA LYS A 154 -13.64 8.38 -5.25
C LYS A 154 -12.68 7.48 -6.05
N ASP A 155 -11.45 7.92 -6.28
CA ASP A 155 -10.45 7.15 -7.02
C ASP A 155 -9.98 5.90 -6.24
N LEU A 156 -9.93 5.99 -4.91
CA LEU A 156 -9.64 4.84 -4.03
C LEU A 156 -10.77 3.82 -4.12
N PHE A 157 -12.02 4.25 -3.96
CA PHE A 157 -13.18 3.37 -4.03
C PHE A 157 -13.37 2.75 -5.41
N SER A 158 -13.12 3.50 -6.49
CA SER A 158 -13.17 2.94 -7.85
C SER A 158 -12.19 1.78 -8.03
N LEU A 159 -10.97 1.89 -7.49
CA LEU A 159 -9.99 0.80 -7.56
C LEU A 159 -10.35 -0.36 -6.63
N TYR A 160 -10.94 -0.07 -5.47
CA TYR A 160 -11.41 -1.07 -4.52
C TYR A 160 -12.60 -1.89 -5.08
N GLU A 161 -13.57 -1.24 -5.72
CA GLU A 161 -14.70 -1.87 -6.42
C GLU A 161 -14.24 -2.72 -7.62
N GLN A 162 -13.14 -2.33 -8.26
CA GLN A 162 -12.46 -3.15 -9.29
C GLN A 162 -11.77 -4.41 -8.71
N GLY A 163 -11.85 -4.64 -7.40
CA GLY A 163 -11.26 -5.81 -6.72
C GLY A 163 -9.74 -5.74 -6.55
N LYS A 164 -9.14 -4.55 -6.67
CA LYS A 164 -7.68 -4.40 -6.49
C LYS A 164 -7.31 -4.54 -5.01
N SER A 165 -6.20 -5.23 -4.75
CA SER A 165 -5.67 -5.35 -3.40
C SER A 165 -5.33 -3.97 -2.81
N ILE A 166 -5.56 -3.82 -1.50
CA ILE A 166 -5.25 -2.62 -0.71
C ILE A 166 -3.80 -2.17 -0.94
N GLU A 167 -2.87 -3.11 -1.14
CA GLU A 167 -1.45 -2.81 -1.41
C GLU A 167 -1.20 -2.21 -2.80
N ILE A 168 -2.02 -2.58 -3.78
CA ILE A 168 -1.94 -2.01 -5.13
C ILE A 168 -2.54 -0.61 -5.12
N ILE A 169 -3.64 -0.42 -4.38
CA ILE A 169 -4.30 0.87 -4.21
C ILE A 169 -3.37 1.85 -3.48
N SER A 170 -2.73 1.41 -2.40
CA SER A 170 -1.80 2.21 -1.61
C SER A 170 -0.61 2.68 -2.47
N LYS A 171 -0.02 1.76 -3.26
CA LYS A 171 1.07 2.08 -4.20
C LYS A 171 0.64 3.02 -5.32
N LYS A 172 -0.58 2.87 -5.84
CA LYS A 172 -1.07 3.68 -6.97
C LYS A 172 -1.48 5.10 -6.56
N LEU A 173 -2.05 5.28 -5.37
CA LEU A 173 -2.43 6.58 -4.83
C LEU A 173 -1.34 7.25 -3.98
N GLY A 174 -0.22 6.57 -3.72
CA GLY A 174 0.85 7.09 -2.85
C GLY A 174 0.46 7.20 -1.38
N MET A 175 -0.50 6.39 -0.94
CA MET A 175 -1.03 6.37 0.44
C MET A 175 -0.45 5.19 1.23
N ASN A 176 -0.47 5.26 2.55
CA ASN A 176 -0.07 4.13 3.40
C ASN A 176 -1.16 3.04 3.41
N LYS A 177 -0.78 1.76 3.52
CA LYS A 177 -1.73 0.63 3.59
C LYS A 177 -2.78 0.81 4.71
N GLY A 178 -2.35 1.35 5.86
CA GLY A 178 -3.22 1.65 6.99
C GLY A 178 -4.22 2.77 6.73
N GLU A 179 -3.83 3.81 5.96
CA GLU A 179 -4.73 4.91 5.60
C GLU A 179 -5.83 4.44 4.65
N VAL A 180 -5.48 3.62 3.65
CA VAL A 180 -6.45 3.03 2.73
C VAL A 180 -7.48 2.19 3.50
N GLN A 181 -7.01 1.36 4.44
CA GLN A 181 -7.90 0.55 5.28
C GLN A 181 -8.80 1.41 6.19
N LEU A 182 -8.26 2.47 6.79
CA LEU A 182 -9.00 3.39 7.64
C LEU A 182 -10.09 4.13 6.86
N ILE A 183 -9.79 4.61 5.65
CA ILE A 183 -10.75 5.30 4.79
C ILE A 183 -11.92 4.37 4.42
N ILE A 184 -11.65 3.10 4.10
CA ILE A 184 -12.68 2.10 3.80
C ILE A 184 -13.55 1.80 5.04
N GLN A 185 -12.97 1.74 6.23
CA GLN A 185 -13.72 1.53 7.46
C GLN A 185 -14.60 2.73 7.80
N LEU A 186 -14.06 3.94 7.69
CA LEU A 186 -14.79 5.17 7.96
C LEU A 186 -15.95 5.37 6.98
N SER A 187 -15.77 5.06 5.69
CA SER A 187 -16.87 5.15 4.72
C SER A 187 -18.00 4.18 5.04
N LYS A 188 -17.69 2.97 5.52
CA LYS A 188 -18.70 2.00 5.94
C LYS A 188 -19.45 2.46 7.18
N GLN A 189 -18.75 3.10 8.12
CA GLN A 189 -19.35 3.70 9.30
C GLN A 189 -20.24 4.90 8.94
N GLU A 190 -19.81 5.74 7.99
CA GLU A 190 -20.59 6.86 7.48
C GLU A 190 -21.88 6.38 6.81
N GLU A 191 -21.80 5.36 5.95
CA GLU A 191 -22.98 4.75 5.31
C GLU A 191 -23.95 4.17 6.35
N ALA A 192 -23.44 3.46 7.36
CA ALA A 192 -24.24 2.92 8.46
C ALA A 192 -24.86 4.01 9.35
N SER A 193 -24.22 5.18 9.47
CA SER A 193 -24.77 6.32 10.23
C SER A 193 -25.80 7.13 9.44
N ARG A 194 -25.86 6.93 8.12
CA ARG A 194 -26.71 7.69 7.18
C ARG A 194 -27.90 6.88 6.67
N ALA A 195 -27.88 5.55 6.82
CA ALA A 195 -28.98 4.62 6.56
C ALA A 195 -29.91 4.50 7.78
#